data_AF-X0XXM0-F1
#
_entry.id   AF-X0XXM0-F1
#
_cell.length_a   1.000
_cell.length_b   1.000
_cell.length_c   1.000
_cell.angle_alpha   90.00
_cell.angle_beta   90.00
_cell.angle_gamma   90.00
#
_symmetry.space_group_name_H-M   'P 1'
#
loop_
_entity.id
_entity.type
_entity.pdbx_description
1 polymer ?
#
loop_
_entity_poly.entity_id
_entity_poly.type
_entity_poly.pdbx_seq_one_letter_code
_entity_poly.pdbx_strand_id
1 'polypeptide(L)'
;FWEKATILHAEYHRPKDKQMRNRLSRDCYDLCQMWAHESGQRAINNKNLRESVVRHKDKYFHSGWANYESAKPGTFRLILPEHRLPDLKKDYKEMREMFFDEPPSIDELLNQLQEIEKKINNI
;
A
#
# COMPACT_ATOMS: atom_id res chain seq x y z
N PHE A 1 4.72 -8.19 -1.79
CA PHE A 1 4.07 -7.26 -2.71
C PHE A 1 2.59 -7.18 -2.41
N TRP A 2 1.79 -8.21 -2.74
CA TRP A 2 0.33 -8.17 -2.55
C TRP A 2 -0.13 -7.99 -1.11
N GLU A 3 0.61 -8.49 -0.12
CA GLU A 3 0.30 -8.22 1.29
C GLU A 3 0.41 -6.73 1.64
N LYS A 4 1.47 -6.06 1.17
CA LYS A 4 1.67 -4.62 1.37
C LYS A 4 0.61 -3.82 0.61
N ALA A 5 0.39 -4.16 -0.66
CA ALA A 5 -0.63 -3.52 -1.49
C ALA A 5 -2.04 -3.61 -0.86
N THR A 6 -2.42 -4.78 -0.34
CA THR A 6 -3.74 -4.97 0.31
C THR A 6 -3.83 -4.26 1.65
N ILE A 7 -2.73 -4.09 2.39
CA ILE A 7 -2.70 -3.23 3.58
C ILE A 7 -3.01 -1.78 3.19
N LEU A 8 -2.33 -1.23 2.17
CA LEU A 8 -2.55 0.15 1.74
C LEU A 8 -3.98 0.35 1.22
N HIS A 9 -4.53 -0.64 0.51
CA HIS A 9 -5.92 -0.61 0.06
C HIS A 9 -6.91 -0.56 1.22
N ALA A 10 -6.71 -1.39 2.25
CA ALA A 10 -7.56 -1.32 3.43
C ALA A 10 -7.43 0.04 4.13
N GLU A 11 -6.22 0.59 4.24
CA GLU A 11 -6.01 1.90 4.87
C GLU A 11 -6.62 3.06 4.08
N TYR A 12 -6.69 2.97 2.75
CA TYR A 12 -7.44 3.93 1.94
C TYR A 12 -8.92 3.98 2.35
N HIS A 13 -9.51 2.82 2.62
CA HIS A 13 -10.92 2.70 3.02
C HIS A 13 -11.16 2.90 4.52
N ARG A 14 -10.11 3.14 5.32
CA ARG A 14 -10.28 3.37 6.75
C ARG A 14 -11.11 4.66 6.99
N PRO A 15 -12.19 4.61 7.79
CA PRO A 15 -13.03 5.76 8.09
C PRO A 15 -12.26 6.94 8.69
N LYS A 16 -12.68 8.17 8.41
CA LYS A 16 -11.99 9.40 8.84
C LYS A 16 -11.90 9.55 10.37
N ASP A 17 -12.89 9.03 11.09
CA ASP A 17 -12.96 9.01 12.56
C ASP A 17 -12.00 7.98 13.19
N LYS A 18 -11.41 7.07 12.41
CA LYS A 18 -10.44 6.10 12.89
C LYS A 18 -9.02 6.55 12.58
N GLN A 19 -8.18 6.54 13.62
CA GLN A 19 -6.75 6.85 13.51
C GLN A 19 -6.08 5.99 12.44
N MET A 20 -5.15 6.56 11.67
CA MET A 20 -4.29 5.81 10.75
C MET A 20 -3.45 4.78 11.51
N ARG A 21 -3.17 3.64 10.89
CA ARG A 21 -2.24 2.66 11.45
C ARG A 21 -0.83 3.26 11.62
N ASN A 22 -0.22 3.03 12.78
CA ASN A 22 1.18 3.42 13.01
C ASN A 22 2.12 2.67 12.06
N ARG A 23 3.21 3.33 11.64
CA ARG A 23 4.26 2.76 10.78
C ARG A 23 3.76 2.31 9.42
N LEU A 24 2.66 2.89 8.94
CA LEU A 24 2.09 2.59 7.62
C LEU A 24 3.06 2.97 6.50
N SER A 25 3.84 4.04 6.70
CA SER A 25 4.87 4.46 5.76
C SER A 25 5.95 3.40 5.52
N ARG A 26 6.14 2.43 6.44
CA ARG A 26 7.01 1.25 6.21
C ARG A 26 6.43 0.34 5.14
N ASP A 27 5.12 0.09 5.21
CA ASP A 27 4.44 -0.73 4.21
C ASP A 27 4.42 -0.04 2.85
N CYS A 28 4.33 1.30 2.81
CA CYS A 28 4.52 2.11 1.60
C CYS A 28 5.93 1.93 1.01
N TYR A 29 6.96 2.16 1.82
CA TYR A 29 8.36 2.03 1.41
C TYR A 29 8.67 0.61 0.93
N ASP A 30 8.30 -0.42 1.70
CA ASP A 30 8.49 -1.82 1.33
C ASP A 30 7.85 -2.13 -0.03
N LEU A 31 6.63 -1.63 -0.29
CA LEU A 31 5.96 -1.86 -1.57
C LEU A 31 6.74 -1.23 -2.73
N CYS A 32 7.25 -0.01 -2.57
CA CYS A 32 8.07 0.68 -3.55
C CYS A 32 9.39 -0.06 -3.80
N GLN A 33 10.08 -0.52 -2.75
CA GLN A 33 11.31 -1.31 -2.89
C GLN A 33 11.05 -2.64 -3.61
N MET A 34 9.95 -3.32 -3.27
CA MET A 34 9.56 -4.55 -3.96
C MET A 34 9.23 -4.29 -5.43
N TRP A 35 8.56 -3.17 -5.74
CA TRP A 35 8.24 -2.76 -7.10
C TRP A 35 9.49 -2.52 -7.95
N ALA A 36 10.51 -1.87 -7.39
CA ALA A 36 11.79 -1.65 -8.07
C ALA A 36 12.56 -2.96 -8.34
N HIS A 37 12.27 -4.02 -7.57
CA HIS A 37 12.90 -5.33 -7.73
C HIS A 37 12.15 -6.23 -8.72
N GLU A 38 12.88 -7.11 -9.42
CA GLU A 38 12.31 -8.07 -10.38
C GLU A 38 11.21 -8.98 -9.78
N SER A 39 11.28 -9.28 -8.48
CA SER A 39 10.29 -10.08 -7.79
C SER A 39 8.93 -9.37 -7.68
N GLY A 40 8.89 -8.04 -7.52
CA GLY A 40 7.65 -7.27 -7.55
C GLY A 40 7.05 -7.23 -8.95
N GLN A 41 7.88 -7.10 -9.99
CA GLN A 41 7.46 -7.15 -11.39
C GLN A 41 6.89 -8.52 -11.77
N ARG A 42 7.41 -9.62 -11.21
CA ARG A 42 6.77 -10.94 -11.35
C ARG A 42 5.47 -11.04 -10.56
N ALA A 43 5.45 -10.52 -9.33
CA ALA A 43 4.30 -10.62 -8.45
C ALA A 43 3.07 -9.88 -8.99
N ILE A 44 3.23 -8.67 -9.55
CA ILE A 44 2.11 -7.88 -10.08
C ILE A 44 1.39 -8.60 -11.22
N ASN A 45 2.11 -9.35 -12.06
CA ASN A 45 1.54 -10.11 -13.17
C ASN A 45 0.92 -11.46 -12.75
N ASN A 46 1.06 -11.84 -11.47
CA ASN A 46 0.50 -13.08 -10.94
C ASN A 46 -0.87 -12.85 -10.31
N LYS A 47 -1.92 -12.96 -11.13
CA LYS A 47 -3.32 -12.82 -10.70
C LYS A 47 -3.70 -13.80 -9.58
N ASN A 48 -3.29 -15.06 -9.70
CA ASN A 48 -3.64 -16.10 -8.71
C ASN A 48 -3.04 -15.78 -7.33
N LEU A 49 -1.83 -15.23 -7.30
CA LEU A 49 -1.20 -14.80 -6.05
C LEU A 49 -1.98 -13.65 -5.40
N ARG A 50 -2.41 -12.64 -6.17
CA ARG A 50 -3.27 -11.56 -5.66
C ARG A 50 -4.54 -12.12 -5.03
N GLU A 51 -5.27 -12.96 -5.78
CA GLU A 51 -6.53 -13.51 -5.32
C GLU A 51 -6.38 -14.37 -4.06
N SER A 52 -5.30 -15.14 -3.97
CA SER A 52 -4.98 -15.91 -2.77
C SER A 52 -4.76 -15.01 -1.55
N VAL A 53 -3.97 -13.94 -1.70
CA VAL A 53 -3.72 -12.98 -0.62
C VAL A 53 -4.98 -12.23 -0.23
N VAL A 54 -5.80 -11.78 -1.19
CA VAL A 54 -7.07 -11.11 -0.92
C VAL A 54 -8.02 -12.01 -0.14
N ARG A 55 -8.20 -13.27 -0.58
CA ARG A 55 -9.04 -14.24 0.16
C ARG A 55 -8.51 -14.50 1.58
N HIS A 56 -7.19 -14.62 1.74
CA HIS A 56 -6.59 -14.80 3.05
C HIS A 56 -6.84 -13.59 3.96
N LYS A 57 -6.61 -12.38 3.45
CA LYS A 57 -6.83 -11.13 4.19
C LYS A 57 -8.29 -10.95 4.57
N ASP A 58 -9.20 -11.19 3.64
CA ASP A 58 -10.62 -11.10 3.92
C ASP A 58 -11.08 -12.12 4.96
N LYS A 59 -10.57 -13.36 4.91
CA LYS A 59 -10.94 -14.38 5.90
C LYS A 59 -10.43 -14.10 7.33
N TYR A 60 -9.19 -13.65 7.47
CA TYR A 60 -8.52 -13.58 8.79
C TYR A 60 -8.36 -12.16 9.36
N PHE A 61 -8.43 -11.15 8.50
CA PHE A 61 -8.24 -9.75 8.88
C PHE A 61 -9.46 -8.91 8.50
N HIS A 62 -10.63 -9.55 8.38
CA HIS A 62 -11.86 -8.88 7.98
C HIS A 62 -12.12 -7.66 8.88
N SER A 63 -12.40 -6.54 8.23
CA SER A 63 -13.05 -5.41 8.85
C SER A 63 -14.03 -4.84 7.85
N GLY A 64 -15.23 -4.45 8.30
CA GLY A 64 -16.26 -3.95 7.38
C GLY A 64 -15.84 -2.73 6.54
N TRP A 65 -14.73 -2.07 6.91
CA TRP A 65 -14.14 -0.97 6.15
C TRP A 65 -12.91 -1.36 5.32
N ALA A 66 -12.32 -2.56 5.48
CA ALA A 66 -11.08 -2.91 4.77
C ALA A 66 -11.30 -3.16 3.26
N ASN A 67 -12.54 -3.45 2.87
CA ASN A 67 -13.01 -3.53 1.47
C ASN A 67 -12.14 -4.41 0.55
N TYR A 68 -11.66 -5.55 1.07
CA TYR A 68 -10.77 -6.45 0.35
C TYR A 68 -11.38 -7.02 -0.93
N GLU A 69 -12.70 -7.18 -1.00
CA GLU A 69 -13.40 -7.61 -2.23
C GLU A 69 -13.19 -6.65 -3.41
N SER A 70 -12.87 -5.38 -3.14
CA SER A 70 -12.56 -4.37 -4.17
C SER A 70 -11.06 -4.24 -4.47
N ALA A 71 -10.21 -5.05 -3.84
CA ALA A 71 -8.77 -5.11 -4.09
C ALA A 71 -8.45 -5.87 -5.41
N LYS A 72 -8.96 -5.34 -6.53
CA LYS A 72 -8.86 -5.89 -7.89
C LYS A 72 -8.63 -4.78 -8.93
N PRO A 73 -8.22 -5.11 -10.17
CA PRO A 73 -7.96 -4.12 -11.20
C PRO A 73 -9.21 -3.27 -11.47
N GLY A 74 -8.99 -1.98 -11.66
CA GLY A 74 -10.05 -0.97 -11.86
C GLY A 74 -10.53 -0.33 -10.55
N THR A 75 -10.37 -0.99 -9.40
CA THR A 75 -10.84 -0.49 -8.10
C THR A 75 -9.77 -0.49 -7.02
N PHE A 76 -8.55 -0.94 -7.32
CA PHE A 76 -7.46 -0.99 -6.37
C PHE A 76 -7.01 0.43 -5.99
N ARG A 77 -6.66 0.62 -4.72
CA ARG A 77 -6.23 1.89 -4.14
C ARG A 77 -4.99 1.69 -3.29
N LEU A 78 -3.98 2.53 -3.47
CA LEU A 78 -2.74 2.56 -2.70
C LEU A 78 -2.48 3.94 -2.10
N ILE A 79 -2.89 5.00 -2.79
CA ILE A 79 -2.72 6.37 -2.32
C ILE A 79 -3.82 6.71 -1.32
N LEU A 80 -3.44 7.06 -0.09
CA LEU A 80 -4.38 7.46 0.95
C LEU A 80 -5.17 8.71 0.54
N PRO A 81 -6.41 8.90 1.05
CA PRO A 81 -7.14 10.14 0.86
C PRO A 81 -6.36 11.35 1.39
N GLU A 82 -6.54 12.52 0.77
CA GLU A 82 -5.77 13.75 1.07
C GLU A 82 -5.71 14.09 2.56
N HIS A 83 -6.81 13.88 3.29
CA HIS A 83 -6.90 14.17 4.72
C HIS A 83 -5.94 13.33 5.59
N ARG A 84 -5.37 12.23 5.06
CA ARG A 84 -4.41 11.37 5.76
C ARG A 84 -2.97 11.56 5.32
N LEU A 85 -2.72 12.29 4.24
CA LEU A 85 -1.37 12.52 3.77
C LEU A 85 -0.48 13.25 4.81
N PRO A 86 -0.98 14.21 5.61
CA PRO A 86 -0.18 14.82 6.68
C PRO A 86 0.29 13.80 7.73
N ASP A 87 -0.60 12.87 8.13
CA ASP A 87 -0.27 11.83 9.11
C ASP A 87 0.77 10.85 8.53
N LEU A 88 0.63 10.48 7.25
CA LEU A 88 1.60 9.64 6.55
C LEU A 88 2.98 10.32 6.44
N LYS A 89 3.01 11.62 6.14
CA LYS A 89 4.26 12.40 6.07
C LYS A 89 4.95 12.47 7.43
N LYS A 90 4.18 12.61 8.52
CA LYS A 90 4.71 12.58 9.88
C LYS A 90 5.27 11.19 10.22
N ASP A 91 4.51 10.13 9.96
CA ASP A 91 4.92 8.74 10.18
C ASP A 91 6.22 8.40 9.41
N TYR A 92 6.35 8.89 8.18
CA TYR A 92 7.57 8.70 7.38
C TYR A 92 8.78 9.45 7.94
N LYS A 93 8.59 10.65 8.48
CA LYS A 93 9.68 11.40 9.14
C LYS A 93 10.20 10.64 10.37
N GLU A 94 9.32 9.99 11.11
CA GLU A 94 9.69 9.15 12.27
C GLU A 94 10.44 7.87 11.85
N MET A 95 10.33 7.46 10.59
CA MET A 95 11.12 6.35 10.05
C MET A 95 12.56 6.71 9.73
N ARG A 96 12.95 7.99 9.70
CA ARG A 96 14.28 8.42 9.24
C ARG A 96 15.43 7.69 9.96
N GLU A 97 15.28 7.48 11.26
CA GLU A 97 16.25 6.79 12.12
C GLU A 97 16.47 5.30 11.75
N MET A 98 15.64 4.74 10.88
CA MET A 98 15.77 3.34 10.42
C MET A 98 16.67 3.18 9.20
N PHE A 99 16.99 4.26 8.49
CA PHE A 99 17.75 4.20 7.25
C PHE A 99 19.24 4.41 7.53
N PHE A 100 20.07 3.58 6.89
CA PHE A 100 21.53 3.75 6.93
C PHE A 100 22.00 4.86 5.99
N ASP A 101 21.31 5.03 4.87
CA ASP A 101 21.56 6.05 3.85
C ASP A 101 20.36 7.00 3.74
N GLU A 102 20.50 8.13 3.04
CA GLU A 102 19.39 9.06 2.83
C GLU A 102 18.26 8.35 2.03
N PRO A 103 17.04 8.24 2.59
CA PRO A 103 15.95 7.57 1.92
C PRO A 103 15.33 8.49 0.84
N PRO A 104 14.53 7.94 -0.10
CA PRO A 104 13.78 8.76 -1.03
C PRO A 104 12.85 9.73 -0.27
N SER A 105 12.53 10.86 -0.90
CA SER A 105 11.53 11.76 -0.36
C SER A 105 10.15 11.09 -0.32
N ILE A 106 9.28 11.57 0.59
CA ILE A 106 7.90 11.08 0.66
C ILE A 106 7.13 11.34 -0.64
N ASP A 107 7.43 12.43 -1.34
CA ASP A 107 6.76 12.77 -2.59
C ASP A 107 7.21 11.82 -3.72
N GLU A 108 8.48 11.38 -3.76
CA GLU A 108 8.93 10.31 -4.65
C GLU A 108 8.24 8.98 -4.37
N LEU A 109 8.08 8.62 -3.09
CA LEU A 109 7.34 7.41 -2.70
C LEU A 109 5.87 7.47 -3.13
N LEU A 110 5.20 8.61 -2.93
CA LEU A 110 3.81 8.80 -3.36
C LEU A 110 3.66 8.71 -4.87
N ASN A 111 4.59 9.30 -5.63
CA ASN A 111 4.60 9.18 -7.09
C ASN A 111 4.78 7.73 -7.54
N GLN A 112 5.70 6.98 -6.93
CA GLN A 112 5.88 5.56 -7.23
C GLN A 112 4.64 4.74 -6.90
N LEU A 113 4.01 4.96 -5.73
CA LEU A 113 2.76 4.30 -5.37
C LEU A 113 1.64 4.60 -6.37
N GLN A 114 1.59 5.81 -6.92
CA GLN A 114 0.60 6.19 -7.92
C GLN A 114 0.81 5.41 -9.23
N GLU A 115 2.06 5.24 -9.66
CA GLU A 115 2.39 4.43 -10.84
C GLU A 115 2.08 2.95 -10.62
N ILE A 116 2.36 2.42 -9.42
CA ILE A 116 1.99 1.05 -9.05
C ILE A 116 0.47 0.87 -9.08
N GLU A 117 -0.30 1.81 -8.51
CA GLU A 117 -1.77 1.78 -8.52
C GLU A 117 -2.31 1.77 -9.96
N LYS A 118 -1.81 2.66 -10.82
CA LYS A 118 -2.15 2.69 -12.24
C LYS A 118 -1.83 1.36 -12.92
N LYS A 119 -0.67 0.75 -12.64
CA LYS A 119 -0.30 -0.52 -13.24
C LYS A 119 -1.23 -1.64 -12.79
N ILE A 120 -1.51 -1.75 -11.48
CA ILE A 120 -2.44 -2.76 -10.93
C ILE A 120 -3.84 -2.60 -11.54
N ASN A 121 -4.27 -1.37 -11.81
CA ASN A 121 -5.60 -1.11 -12.35
C ASN A 121 -5.73 -1.31 -13.87
N ASN A 122 -4.61 -1.46 -14.59
CA ASN A 122 -4.57 -1.65 -16.04
C ASN A 122 -4.09 -3.05 -16.47
N ILE A 123 -4.04 -4.02 -15.55
CA ILE A 123 -3.73 -5.44 -15.84
C ILE A 123 -4.97 -6.32 -15.92
#